data_AF-A0A399I2J6-F1
#
_entry.id   AF-A0A399I2J6-F1
#
_cell.length_a   1.000
_cell.length_b   1.000
_cell.length_c   1.000
_cell.angle_alpha   90.00
_cell.angle_beta   90.00
_cell.angle_gamma   90.00
#
_symmetry.space_group_name_H-M   'P 1'
#
loop_
_entity.id
_entity.type
_entity.pdbx_description
1 polymer ?
#
loop_
_entity_poly.entity_id
_entity_poly.type
_entity_poly.pdbx_seq_one_letter_code
_entity_poly.pdbx_strand_id
1 'polypeptide(L)' 'MINGTWALFCVIGFWGWVLATVGFIVKAFPSPGVFRDRISLLWGGGVVLFYVLWVVSMVHA' A
#
# COMPACT_ATOMS: atom_id res chain seq x y z
N MET A 1 -24.20 -10.11 5.81
CA MET A 1 -24.44 -9.06 4.78
C MET A 1 -23.10 -8.42 4.56
N ILE A 2 -22.53 -8.52 3.35
CA ILE A 2 -21.30 -7.79 3.05
C ILE A 2 -21.62 -6.32 3.30
N ASN A 3 -20.99 -5.73 4.31
CA ASN A 3 -21.14 -4.31 4.56
C ASN A 3 -20.48 -3.62 3.36
N GLY A 4 -21.26 -3.11 2.41
CA GLY A 4 -20.73 -2.59 1.14
C GLY A 4 -19.63 -1.55 1.32
N THR A 5 -19.65 -0.83 2.44
CA THR A 5 -18.60 0.08 2.89
C THR A 5 -17.26 -0.63 3.13
N TRP A 6 -17.23 -1.76 3.83
CA TRP A 6 -16.02 -2.54 4.08
C TRP A 6 -15.49 -3.21 2.80
N ALA A 7 -16.38 -3.65 1.91
CA ALA A 7 -15.97 -4.14 0.60
C ALA A 7 -15.27 -3.05 -0.23
N LEU A 8 -15.77 -1.81 -0.20
CA LEU A 8 -15.14 -0.68 -0.87
C LEU A 8 -13.76 -0.38 -0.27
N PHE A 9 -13.64 -0.34 1.06
CA PHE A 9 -12.35 -0.15 1.73
C PHE A 9 -11.36 -1.27 1.44
N CYS A 10 -11.84 -2.51 1.29
CA CYS A 10 -11.02 -3.65 0.91
C CYS A 10 -10.41 -3.46 -0.48
N VAL A 11 -11.21 -3.05 -1.47
CA VAL A 11 -10.74 -2.78 -2.84
C VAL A 11 -9.77 -1.59 -2.88
N ILE A 12 -10.07 -0.51 -2.16
CA ILE A 12 -9.20 0.67 -2.07
C ILE A 12 -7.87 0.32 -1.38
N GLY A 13 -7.93 -0.43 -0.28
CA GLY A 13 -6.75 -0.90 0.44
C GLY A 13 -5.87 -1.77 -0.44
N PHE A 14 -6.47 -2.71 -1.18
CA PHE A 14 -5.74 -3.57 -2.10
C PHE A 14 -5.04 -2.77 -3.22
N TRP A 15 -5.79 -1.93 -3.95
CA TRP A 15 -5.21 -1.15 -5.05
C TRP A 15 -4.20 -0.10 -4.55
N GLY A 16 -4.48 0.53 -3.42
CA GLY A 16 -3.55 1.45 -2.76
C GLY A 16 -2.25 0.75 -2.37
N TRP A 17 -2.32 -0.48 -1.86
CA TRP A 17 -1.15 -1.29 -1.52
C TRP A 17 -0.33 -1.66 -2.76
N VAL A 18 -0.98 -2.09 -3.84
CA VAL A 18 -0.32 -2.40 -5.12
C VAL A 18 0.40 -1.17 -5.66
N LEU A 19 -0.29 -0.01 -5.75
CA LEU A 19 0.30 1.23 -6.26
C LEU A 19 1.44 1.74 -5.38
N ALA A 20 1.28 1.66 -4.05
CA ALA A 20 2.34 2.03 -3.12
C ALA A 20 3.56 1.12 -3.25
N THR A 21 3.36 -0.18 -3.49
CA THR A 21 4.44 -1.15 -3.67
C THR A 21 5.20 -0.89 -4.97
N VAL A 22 4.48 -0.64 -6.07
CA VAL A 22 5.10 -0.27 -7.35
C VAL A 22 5.88 1.04 -7.20
N GLY A 23 5.27 2.05 -6.58
CA GLY A 23 5.93 3.34 -6.33
C GLY A 23 7.17 3.20 -5.45
N PHE A 24 7.11 2.37 -4.41
CA PHE A 24 8.25 2.03 -3.57
C PHE A 24 9.37 1.43 -4.41
N ILE A 25 9.11 0.37 -5.19
CA ILE A 25 10.14 -0.29 -6.00
C ILE A 25 10.80 0.69 -6.97
N VAL A 26 9.99 1.47 -7.71
CA VAL A 26 10.50 2.38 -8.75
C VAL A 26 11.22 3.60 -8.16
N LYS A 27 10.74 4.13 -7.03
CA LYS A 27 11.25 5.39 -6.46
C LYS A 27 12.31 5.20 -5.37
N ALA A 28 12.27 4.09 -4.64
CA ALA A 28 13.28 3.73 -3.64
C ALA A 28 14.61 3.35 -4.30
N PHE A 29 14.54 2.68 -5.46
CA PHE A 29 15.69 2.16 -6.20
C PHE A 29 15.77 2.73 -7.63
N PRO A 30 16.05 4.04 -7.79
CA PRO A 30 16.09 4.68 -9.10
C PRO A 30 17.29 4.23 -9.96
N SER A 31 18.34 3.70 -9.35
CA SER A 31 19.54 3.21 -10.05
C SER A 31 20.20 2.10 -9.23
N PRO A 32 20.91 1.16 -9.88
CA PRO A 32 21.65 0.11 -9.18
C PRO A 32 22.60 0.70 -8.13
N GLY A 33 22.50 0.23 -6.89
CA GLY A 33 23.34 0.71 -5.77
C GLY A 33 22.92 2.05 -5.15
N VAL A 34 21.87 2.71 -5.66
CA VAL A 34 21.35 3.96 -5.09
C VAL A 34 20.03 3.69 -4.39
N PHE A 35 20.01 3.89 -3.08
CA PHE A 35 18.80 3.83 -2.26
C PHE A 35 18.47 5.23 -1.73
N ARG A 36 17.23 5.68 -1.93
CA ARG A 36 16.78 7.01 -1.46
C ARG A 36 15.99 6.86 -0.16
N ASP A 37 16.64 7.02 0.98
CA ASP A 37 16.06 6.80 2.32
C ASP A 37 14.72 7.51 2.55
N ARG A 38 14.65 8.83 2.31
CA ARG A 38 13.45 9.64 2.58
C ARG A 38 12.25 9.21 1.74
N ILE A 39 12.49 8.88 0.47
CA ILE A 39 11.44 8.47 -0.46
C ILE A 39 11.00 7.05 -0.14
N SER A 40 11.94 6.18 0.23
CA SER A 40 11.67 4.82 0.64
C SER A 40 10.85 4.77 1.91
N LEU A 41 11.12 5.62 2.90
CA LEU A 41 10.28 5.77 4.10
C LEU A 41 8.85 6.20 3.77
N LEU A 42 8.69 7.16 2.85
CA LEU A 42 7.37 7.68 2.49
C LEU A 42 6.53 6.65 1.73
N TRP A 43 7.11 6.02 0.69
CA TRP A 43 6.42 4.98 -0.07
C TRP A 43 6.24 3.69 0.73
N GLY A 44 7.25 3.29 1.52
CA GLY A 44 7.18 2.12 2.39
C GLY A 44 6.15 2.28 3.50
N GLY A 45 6.04 3.47 4.10
CA GLY A 45 4.95 3.81 5.02
C GLY A 45 3.57 3.69 4.37
N GLY A 46 3.45 4.14 3.11
CA GLY A 46 2.24 3.95 2.30
C GLY A 46 1.91 2.46 2.07
N VAL A 47 2.90 1.64 1.74
CA VAL A 47 2.73 0.18 1.59
C VAL A 47 2.16 -0.42 2.87
N VAL A 48 2.76 -0.14 4.02
CA VAL A 48 2.30 -0.67 5.31
C VAL A 48 0.88 -0.20 5.63
N LEU A 49 0.59 1.10 5.44
CA LEU A 49 -0.72 1.67 5.73
C LEU A 49 -1.83 1.01 4.90
N PHE A 50 -1.64 0.91 3.58
CA PHE A 50 -2.63 0.30 2.70
C PHE A 50 -2.76 -1.21 2.91
N TYR A 51 -1.67 -1.89 3.26
CA TYR A 51 -1.71 -3.30 3.63
C TYR A 51 -2.57 -3.52 4.87
N VAL A 52 -2.36 -2.72 5.93
CA VAL A 52 -3.19 -2.79 7.15
C VAL A 52 -4.65 -2.50 6.83
N LEU A 53 -4.92 -1.44 6.06
CA LEU A 53 -6.28 -1.09 5.64
C LEU A 53 -6.96 -2.24 4.88
N TRP A 54 -6.23 -2.90 3.98
CA TRP A 54 -6.74 -4.03 3.21
C TRP A 54 -7.08 -5.22 4.12
N VAL A 55 -6.16 -5.63 5.00
CA VAL A 55 -6.35 -6.76 5.91
C VAL A 55 -7.50 -6.49 6.89
N VAL A 56 -7.54 -5.31 7.50
CA VAL A 56 -8.64 -4.93 8.42
C VAL A 56 -9.98 -4.96 7.68
N SER A 57 -10.02 -4.47 6.45
CA SER A 57 -11.25 -4.46 5.66
C SER A 57 -11.68 -5.87 5.25
N MET A 58 -10.75 -6.77 4.90
CA MET A 58 -11.06 -8.18 4.63
C MET A 58 -11.68 -8.89 5.85
N VAL A 59 -11.24 -8.55 7.06
CA VAL A 59 -11.78 -9.16 8.29
C VAL A 59 -13.21 -8.67 8.59
N HIS A 60 -13.59 -7.48 8.13
CA HIS A 60 -14.89 -6.86 8.42
C HIS A 60 -15.88 -6.83 7.24
N ALA A 61 -15.44 -7.19 6.04
CA ALA A 61 -16.25 -7.22 4.81
C ALA A 61 -17.11 -8.49 4.72
#